data_AF-A0A7C3HMX9-F1
#
_entry.id   AF-A0A7C3HMX9-F1
#
_cell.length_a   1.000
_cell.length_b   1.000
_cell.length_c   1.000
_cell.angle_alpha   90.00
_cell.angle_beta   90.00
_cell.angle_gamma   90.00
#
_symmetry.space_group_name_H-M   'P 1'
#
loop_
_entity.id
_entity.type
_entity.pdbx_description
1 polymer ?
#
loop_
_entity_poly.entity_id
_entity_poly.type
_entity_poly.pdbx_seq_one_letter_code
_entity_poly.pdbx_strand_id
1 'polypeptide(L)'
;MTNFMLLKPHNMKLLTLTLLVMGSLTLAWSQNQSPYTQAQQILSERGEVYFRFDYPAANDLDIIKTVSVDAVRNNHVFAYANRKEFEKIYQRVSGLEILPSPSLQYPARMAENLLQVQSWDYYPTYGQYVAMMDSFVNAHPELCRKEIIGTTVNGRELIILKISDHTGIKEAEPEFLYTSSMHGDELTGAILMLRLIDYLLSGYGTDPEITELVDHTEIWINPLANPDGTYFLGNSTVSGAIRYNGNFVDINRNFPDPEDGPHPDGNNWQPETVAWMQFMSQHNFVMAANFHGGAELMNYPWDTYTRLHPDDNWLQLVSREYADTVQFFGPAGYFDDENNGITNGNAWYEIDGGRQDYANYFHHCREICIELSASKKPQATALPGFWDANYRALINYMKQTFYGIHGIVTDSITGEPLRAFVEVVGHDADSSQIYSDSTHGNYHRLIKSGTYDLCFSSPGYYSKTISGVSVSDYNKTELNVQLVKITQSAANKQLTYPCLYPNPASEWLYIQHSGVDCPVVQVTDISGRPVNTTSSCKSGLTTISVGALKPGWYLLLVQGENAFRLPFLVD
;
A
#
# COMPACT_ATOMS: atom_id res chain seq x y z
N MET A 1 -42.79 -38.14 -50.85
CA MET A 1 -41.69 -38.50 -51.77
C MET A 1 -40.45 -37.73 -51.34
N THR A 2 -39.36 -38.45 -51.04
CA THR A 2 -37.93 -38.03 -51.00
C THR A 2 -37.52 -36.84 -50.10
N ASN A 3 -36.47 -36.84 -49.27
CA ASN A 3 -35.41 -37.81 -48.95
C ASN A 3 -34.73 -37.32 -47.65
N PHE A 4 -34.77 -38.11 -46.57
CA PHE A 4 -33.83 -37.97 -45.46
C PHE A 4 -32.59 -38.81 -45.79
N MET A 5 -31.46 -38.15 -46.08
CA MET A 5 -30.18 -38.82 -46.29
C MET A 5 -29.62 -39.23 -44.92
N LEU A 6 -29.81 -40.50 -44.56
CA LEU A 6 -29.12 -41.17 -43.45
C LEU A 6 -27.63 -41.29 -43.79
N LEU A 7 -26.79 -40.58 -43.04
CA LEU A 7 -25.35 -40.80 -43.02
C LEU A 7 -25.06 -42.24 -42.52
N LYS A 8 -24.38 -43.04 -43.35
CA LYS A 8 -23.99 -44.42 -43.03
C LYS A 8 -23.03 -44.47 -41.82
N PRO A 9 -23.11 -45.51 -40.97
CA PRO A 9 -22.31 -45.67 -39.74
C PRO A 9 -20.80 -45.88 -39.96
N HIS A 10 -20.30 -45.81 -41.19
CA HIS A 10 -18.86 -45.86 -41.50
C HIS A 10 -18.16 -44.50 -41.45
N ASN A 11 -18.88 -43.38 -41.56
CA ASN A 11 -18.26 -42.04 -41.55
C ASN A 11 -18.11 -41.45 -40.13
N MET A 12 -18.82 -42.00 -39.14
CA MET A 12 -18.79 -41.48 -37.77
C MET A 12 -17.54 -41.93 -37.00
N LYS A 13 -17.00 -43.12 -37.31
CA LYS A 13 -15.72 -43.62 -36.77
C LYS A 13 -14.51 -42.90 -37.38
N LEU A 14 -14.60 -42.49 -38.65
CA LEU A 14 -13.54 -41.72 -39.29
C LEU A 14 -13.48 -40.29 -38.73
N LEU A 15 -14.63 -39.65 -38.48
CA LEU A 15 -14.67 -38.30 -37.87
C LEU A 15 -14.15 -38.29 -36.43
N THR A 16 -14.50 -39.30 -35.61
CA THR A 16 -13.98 -39.41 -34.23
C THR A 16 -12.50 -39.78 -34.20
N LEU A 17 -12.00 -40.58 -35.15
CA LEU A 17 -10.58 -40.90 -35.26
C LEU A 17 -9.77 -39.68 -35.74
N THR A 18 -10.29 -38.87 -36.66
CA THR A 18 -9.61 -37.63 -37.12
C THR A 18 -9.58 -36.55 -36.04
N LEU A 19 -10.62 -36.43 -35.21
CA LEU A 19 -10.65 -35.54 -34.03
C LEU A 19 -9.71 -36.03 -32.90
N LEU A 20 -9.64 -37.34 -32.65
CA LEU A 20 -8.66 -37.90 -31.70
C LEU A 20 -7.22 -37.73 -32.20
N VAL A 21 -6.98 -37.93 -33.51
CA VAL A 21 -5.65 -37.80 -34.11
C VAL A 21 -5.21 -36.33 -34.17
N MET A 22 -6.10 -35.39 -34.51
CA MET A 22 -5.78 -33.94 -34.42
C MET A 22 -5.56 -33.48 -32.98
N GLY A 23 -6.36 -33.93 -32.01
CA GLY A 23 -6.15 -33.63 -30.59
C GLY A 23 -4.86 -34.24 -30.00
N SER A 24 -4.48 -35.44 -30.45
CA SER A 24 -3.21 -36.08 -30.06
C SER A 24 -1.99 -35.47 -30.76
N LEU A 25 -2.13 -34.93 -31.97
CA LEU A 25 -1.06 -34.25 -32.69
C LEU A 25 -0.79 -32.84 -32.14
N THR A 26 -1.81 -32.10 -31.71
CA THR A 26 -1.60 -30.78 -31.06
C THR A 26 -0.96 -30.92 -29.68
N LEU A 27 -1.36 -31.94 -28.91
CA LEU A 27 -0.73 -32.27 -27.62
C LEU A 27 0.72 -32.77 -27.78
N ALA A 28 1.02 -33.53 -28.83
CA ALA A 28 2.39 -34.01 -29.10
C ALA A 28 3.33 -32.91 -29.65
N TRP A 29 2.81 -31.87 -30.31
CA TRP A 29 3.61 -30.74 -30.81
C TRP A 29 3.94 -29.72 -29.72
N SER A 30 3.07 -29.56 -28.71
CA SER A 30 3.33 -28.73 -27.54
C SER A 30 4.47 -29.28 -26.66
N GLN A 31 4.66 -30.61 -26.62
CA GLN A 31 5.66 -31.25 -25.76
C GLN A 31 7.10 -31.22 -26.31
N ASN A 32 7.32 -30.68 -27.53
CA ASN A 32 8.63 -30.73 -28.19
C ASN A 32 9.20 -29.34 -28.57
N GLN A 33 8.56 -28.26 -28.13
CA GLN A 33 9.09 -26.90 -28.30
C GLN A 33 10.04 -26.56 -27.15
N SER A 34 11.10 -25.80 -27.43
CA SER A 34 11.94 -25.27 -26.36
C SER A 34 11.14 -24.30 -25.48
N PRO A 35 11.46 -24.16 -24.19
CA PRO A 35 10.85 -23.15 -23.31
C PRO A 35 10.88 -21.74 -23.92
N TYR A 36 11.95 -21.42 -24.66
CA TYR A 36 12.05 -20.18 -25.40
C TYR A 36 10.96 -20.03 -26.46
N THR A 37 10.78 -21.02 -27.35
CA THR A 37 9.76 -20.94 -28.42
C THR A 37 8.35 -20.84 -27.83
N GLN A 38 8.06 -21.61 -26.77
CA GLN A 38 6.79 -21.54 -26.07
C GLN A 38 6.54 -20.16 -25.46
N ALA A 39 7.52 -19.61 -24.74
CA ALA A 39 7.41 -18.28 -24.14
C ALA A 39 7.23 -17.18 -25.21
N GLN A 40 7.95 -17.26 -26.32
CA GLN A 40 7.83 -16.28 -27.41
C GLN A 40 6.43 -16.25 -28.03
N GLN A 41 5.77 -17.41 -28.14
CA GLN A 41 4.38 -17.48 -28.58
C GLN A 41 3.45 -16.79 -27.56
N ILE A 42 3.54 -17.16 -26.29
CA ILE A 42 2.70 -16.58 -25.22
C ILE A 42 2.90 -15.06 -25.14
N LEU A 43 4.16 -14.59 -25.16
CA LEU A 43 4.50 -13.18 -25.15
C LEU A 43 3.95 -12.40 -26.36
N SER A 44 3.76 -13.05 -27.51
CA SER A 44 3.15 -12.40 -28.67
C SER A 44 1.64 -12.21 -28.54
N GLU A 45 0.99 -13.05 -27.75
CA GLU A 45 -0.47 -13.05 -27.54
C GLU A 45 -0.88 -12.26 -26.29
N ARG A 46 -0.05 -12.31 -25.23
CA ARG A 46 -0.37 -11.78 -23.89
C ARG A 46 0.55 -10.67 -23.42
N GLY A 47 1.73 -10.51 -24.02
CA GLY A 47 2.77 -9.58 -23.56
C GLY A 47 3.48 -9.96 -22.25
N GLU A 48 2.99 -10.99 -21.55
CA GLU A 48 3.59 -11.59 -20.36
C GLU A 48 3.69 -13.12 -20.50
N VAL A 49 4.65 -13.73 -19.83
CA VAL A 49 4.75 -15.18 -19.66
C VAL A 49 4.95 -15.52 -18.19
N TYR A 50 4.29 -16.59 -17.73
CA TYR A 50 4.44 -17.12 -16.38
C TYR A 50 5.33 -18.38 -16.41
N PHE A 51 6.27 -18.47 -15.49
CA PHE A 51 7.24 -19.55 -15.46
C PHE A 51 7.80 -19.75 -14.05
N ARG A 52 8.52 -20.85 -13.87
CA ARG A 52 9.30 -21.10 -12.65
C ARG A 52 10.73 -21.48 -12.95
N PHE A 53 11.59 -21.29 -11.96
CA PHE A 53 12.98 -21.71 -11.98
C PHE A 53 13.52 -22.02 -10.58
N ASP A 54 14.59 -22.82 -10.53
CA ASP A 54 15.24 -23.21 -9.28
C ASP A 54 15.91 -22.00 -8.60
N TYR A 55 15.72 -21.87 -7.28
CA TYR A 55 16.27 -20.77 -6.47
C TYR A 55 16.91 -21.31 -5.17
N PRO A 56 18.13 -20.85 -4.79
CA PRO A 56 18.93 -19.82 -5.47
C PRO A 56 19.51 -20.29 -6.81
N ALA A 57 19.41 -19.45 -7.84
CA ALA A 57 19.93 -19.76 -9.16
C ALA A 57 21.45 -19.52 -9.20
N ALA A 58 22.25 -20.60 -9.19
CA ALA A 58 23.69 -20.61 -9.49
C ALA A 58 24.52 -19.36 -9.07
N ASN A 59 24.36 -18.88 -7.82
CA ASN A 59 25.04 -17.72 -7.21
C ASN A 59 24.60 -16.32 -7.67
N ASP A 60 23.44 -16.17 -8.30
CA ASP A 60 22.87 -14.88 -8.71
C ASP A 60 21.65 -14.55 -7.85
N LEU A 61 21.87 -13.88 -6.70
CA LEU A 61 20.80 -13.52 -5.77
C LEU A 61 19.94 -12.37 -6.31
N ASP A 62 20.51 -11.50 -7.15
CA ASP A 62 19.80 -10.36 -7.77
C ASP A 62 18.94 -10.78 -8.97
N ILE A 63 18.90 -12.08 -9.27
CA ILE A 63 18.14 -12.61 -10.40
C ILE A 63 16.64 -12.33 -10.28
N ILE A 64 16.13 -12.31 -9.04
CA ILE A 64 14.72 -12.05 -8.74
C ILE A 64 14.33 -10.60 -9.05
N LYS A 65 15.26 -9.64 -8.95
CA LYS A 65 15.04 -8.23 -9.34
C LYS A 65 14.86 -8.03 -10.86
N THR A 66 15.09 -9.08 -11.67
CA THR A 66 14.95 -9.02 -13.14
C THR A 66 13.53 -9.33 -13.62
N VAL A 67 12.69 -9.89 -12.77
CA VAL A 67 11.39 -10.45 -13.12
C VAL A 67 10.34 -9.99 -12.11
N SER A 68 9.07 -10.11 -12.46
CA SER A 68 7.99 -9.83 -11.52
C SER A 68 7.69 -11.08 -10.70
N VAL A 69 8.21 -11.13 -9.47
CA VAL A 69 8.05 -12.28 -8.57
C VAL A 69 6.60 -12.41 -8.12
N ASP A 70 6.10 -13.64 -8.23
CA ASP A 70 4.77 -14.06 -7.79
C ASP A 70 4.82 -14.83 -6.47
N ALA A 71 5.80 -15.74 -6.33
CA ALA A 71 6.00 -16.50 -5.11
C ALA A 71 7.40 -17.11 -5.04
N VAL A 72 7.92 -17.29 -3.83
CA VAL A 72 9.12 -18.10 -3.55
C VAL A 72 8.73 -19.26 -2.66
N ARG A 73 8.78 -20.50 -3.17
CA ARG A 73 8.40 -21.70 -2.41
C ARG A 73 9.11 -22.94 -2.90
N ASN A 74 9.45 -23.83 -1.98
CA ASN A 74 10.08 -25.13 -2.26
C ASN A 74 11.35 -25.03 -3.15
N ASN A 75 12.24 -24.07 -2.88
CA ASN A 75 13.43 -23.78 -3.70
C ASN A 75 13.12 -23.42 -5.16
N HIS A 76 11.95 -22.85 -5.44
CA HIS A 76 11.61 -22.31 -6.76
C HIS A 76 11.08 -20.89 -6.62
N VAL A 77 11.40 -20.06 -7.61
CA VAL A 77 10.74 -18.78 -7.86
C VAL A 77 9.70 -18.99 -8.93
N PHE A 78 8.49 -18.52 -8.68
CA PHE A 78 7.42 -18.37 -9.65
C PHE A 78 7.36 -16.89 -10.02
N ALA A 79 7.35 -16.59 -11.31
CA ALA A 79 7.44 -15.21 -11.77
C ALA A 79 6.74 -14.99 -13.12
N TYR A 80 6.37 -13.73 -13.33
CA TYR A 80 5.98 -13.18 -14.60
C TYR A 80 7.19 -12.48 -15.23
N ALA A 81 7.23 -12.49 -16.56
CA ALA A 81 8.15 -11.65 -17.32
C ALA A 81 7.45 -11.09 -18.55
N ASN A 82 7.68 -9.81 -18.83
CA ASN A 82 7.46 -9.27 -20.18
C ASN A 82 8.57 -9.74 -21.14
N ARG A 83 8.50 -9.33 -22.40
CA ARG A 83 9.48 -9.74 -23.43
C ARG A 83 10.93 -9.43 -23.05
N LYS A 84 11.19 -8.21 -22.56
CA LYS A 84 12.54 -7.73 -22.21
C LYS A 84 13.08 -8.48 -20.99
N GLU A 85 12.25 -8.72 -19.99
CA GLU A 85 12.59 -9.46 -18.78
C GLU A 85 12.86 -10.94 -19.09
N PHE A 86 12.02 -11.55 -19.95
CA PHE A 86 12.17 -12.96 -20.32
C PHE A 86 13.46 -13.20 -21.11
N GLU A 87 13.83 -12.28 -22.01
CA GLU A 87 15.10 -12.35 -22.74
C GLU A 87 16.32 -12.29 -21.80
N LYS A 88 16.25 -11.47 -20.74
CA LYS A 88 17.32 -11.38 -19.73
C LYS A 88 17.41 -12.63 -18.86
N ILE A 89 16.28 -13.13 -18.34
CA ILE A 89 16.26 -14.28 -17.44
C ILE A 89 16.68 -15.57 -18.17
N TYR A 90 16.25 -15.75 -19.43
CA TYR A 90 16.60 -16.91 -20.25
C TYR A 90 18.11 -17.05 -20.52
N GLN A 91 18.85 -15.93 -20.50
CA GLN A 91 20.31 -15.94 -20.66
C GLN A 91 21.06 -16.27 -19.38
N ARG A 92 20.43 -16.04 -18.21
CA ARG A 92 21.06 -16.18 -16.88
C ARG A 92 20.68 -17.46 -16.16
N VAL A 93 19.50 -18.01 -16.45
CA VAL A 93 18.94 -19.17 -15.74
C VAL A 93 18.66 -20.32 -16.72
N SER A 94 19.25 -21.47 -16.44
CA SER A 94 18.94 -22.71 -17.14
C SER A 94 17.73 -23.41 -16.52
N GLY A 95 16.98 -24.18 -17.32
CA GLY A 95 15.90 -25.01 -16.80
C GLY A 95 14.59 -24.29 -16.51
N LEU A 96 14.36 -23.12 -17.13
CA LEU A 96 13.07 -22.42 -17.03
C LEU A 96 11.92 -23.35 -17.49
N GLU A 97 10.90 -23.47 -16.64
CA GLU A 97 9.67 -24.18 -16.96
C GLU A 97 8.55 -23.18 -17.20
N ILE A 98 8.02 -23.14 -18.43
CA ILE A 98 6.88 -22.28 -18.78
C ILE A 98 5.60 -22.90 -18.28
N LEU A 99 4.81 -22.11 -17.55
CA LEU A 99 3.60 -22.53 -16.89
C LEU A 99 2.38 -21.79 -17.48
N PRO A 100 1.17 -22.36 -17.39
CA PRO A 100 -0.05 -21.62 -17.65
C PRO A 100 -0.15 -20.40 -16.71
N SER A 101 -0.57 -19.26 -17.24
CA SER A 101 -0.82 -18.07 -16.41
C SER A 101 -1.89 -18.36 -15.33
N PRO A 102 -1.66 -18.00 -14.06
CA PRO A 102 -2.62 -18.24 -12.97
C PRO A 102 -4.02 -17.70 -13.24
N SER A 103 -4.12 -16.57 -13.95
CA SER A 103 -5.39 -15.94 -14.29
C SER A 103 -6.25 -16.79 -15.24
N LEU A 104 -5.65 -17.72 -15.98
CA LEU A 104 -6.35 -18.57 -16.95
C LEU A 104 -6.90 -19.88 -16.34
N GLN A 105 -6.71 -20.10 -15.04
CA GLN A 105 -7.11 -21.34 -14.36
C GLN A 105 -8.63 -21.60 -14.44
N TYR A 106 -9.45 -20.54 -14.36
CA TYR A 106 -10.90 -20.63 -14.40
C TYR A 106 -11.51 -19.72 -15.47
N PRO A 107 -12.60 -20.14 -16.14
CA PRO A 107 -13.32 -19.26 -17.05
C PRO A 107 -13.98 -18.11 -16.28
N ALA A 108 -13.97 -16.90 -16.86
CA ALA A 108 -14.67 -15.77 -16.26
C ALA A 108 -16.19 -15.88 -16.52
N ARG A 109 -16.99 -15.70 -15.46
CA ARG A 109 -18.45 -15.55 -15.57
C ARG A 109 -18.77 -14.05 -15.57
N MET A 110 -18.97 -13.48 -16.75
CA MET A 110 -19.22 -12.04 -16.94
C MET A 110 -20.68 -11.68 -16.68
N ALA A 111 -20.93 -10.52 -16.06
CA ALA A 111 -22.28 -9.98 -15.89
C ALA A 111 -22.85 -9.46 -17.23
N GLU A 112 -24.12 -9.73 -17.48
CA GLU A 112 -24.86 -9.23 -18.65
C GLU A 112 -25.42 -7.81 -18.42
N ASN A 113 -25.66 -7.44 -17.15
CA ASN A 113 -26.23 -6.16 -16.75
C ASN A 113 -25.86 -5.84 -15.28
N LEU A 114 -26.16 -4.63 -14.82
CA LEU A 114 -25.82 -4.17 -13.46
C LEU A 114 -26.49 -4.98 -12.35
N LEU A 115 -27.68 -5.55 -12.57
CA LEU A 115 -28.33 -6.40 -11.57
C LEU A 115 -27.51 -7.68 -11.30
N GLN A 116 -26.84 -8.23 -12.31
CA GLN A 116 -25.91 -9.35 -12.11
C GLN A 116 -24.57 -8.92 -11.50
N VAL A 117 -24.14 -7.67 -11.68
CA VAL A 117 -22.98 -7.15 -10.92
C VAL A 117 -23.31 -7.14 -9.42
N GLN A 118 -24.53 -6.72 -9.08
CA GLN A 118 -25.06 -6.67 -7.71
C GLN A 118 -25.38 -8.05 -7.09
N SER A 119 -25.31 -9.15 -7.85
CA SER A 119 -25.41 -10.49 -7.25
C SER A 119 -24.08 -11.00 -6.71
N TRP A 120 -22.99 -10.25 -6.93
CA TRP A 120 -21.65 -10.49 -6.37
C TRP A 120 -21.02 -11.84 -6.75
N ASP A 121 -21.60 -12.56 -7.72
CA ASP A 121 -21.11 -13.84 -8.24
C ASP A 121 -20.81 -13.79 -9.75
N TYR A 122 -20.53 -12.58 -10.25
CA TYR A 122 -20.13 -12.26 -11.62
C TYR A 122 -19.02 -11.20 -11.66
N TYR A 123 -18.19 -11.26 -12.69
CA TYR A 123 -17.26 -10.17 -13.02
C TYR A 123 -17.94 -9.11 -13.89
N PRO A 124 -17.79 -7.80 -13.60
CA PRO A 124 -18.31 -6.76 -14.47
C PRO A 124 -17.45 -6.61 -15.74
N THR A 125 -18.06 -6.12 -16.81
CA THR A 125 -17.34 -5.44 -17.90
C THR A 125 -16.81 -4.09 -17.41
N TYR A 126 -15.84 -3.49 -18.11
CA TYR A 126 -15.32 -2.16 -17.72
C TYR A 126 -16.44 -1.10 -17.69
N GLY A 127 -17.33 -1.12 -18.68
CA GLY A 127 -18.47 -0.19 -18.71
C GLY A 127 -19.44 -0.40 -17.55
N GLN A 128 -19.68 -1.65 -17.14
CA GLN A 128 -20.49 -1.94 -15.96
C GLN A 128 -19.78 -1.56 -14.66
N TYR A 129 -18.47 -1.72 -14.55
CA TYR A 129 -17.69 -1.22 -13.41
C TYR A 129 -17.86 0.29 -13.26
N VAL A 130 -17.64 1.06 -14.33
CA VAL A 130 -17.83 2.53 -14.33
C VAL A 130 -19.26 2.88 -13.94
N ALA A 131 -20.26 2.23 -14.57
CA ALA A 131 -21.66 2.48 -14.28
C ALA A 131 -22.06 2.10 -12.84
N MET A 132 -21.43 1.09 -12.25
CA MET A 132 -21.63 0.73 -10.84
C MET A 132 -21.10 1.83 -9.91
N MET A 133 -19.89 2.34 -10.16
CA MET A 133 -19.31 3.46 -9.42
C MET A 133 -20.19 4.72 -9.50
N ASP A 134 -20.73 5.02 -10.70
CA ASP A 134 -21.69 6.11 -10.88
C ASP A 134 -23.01 5.87 -10.13
N SER A 135 -23.48 4.63 -10.07
CA SER A 135 -24.73 4.29 -9.39
C SER A 135 -24.66 4.55 -7.88
N PHE A 136 -23.51 4.28 -7.24
CA PHE A 136 -23.30 4.56 -5.82
C PHE A 136 -23.41 6.06 -5.51
N VAL A 137 -22.75 6.89 -6.33
CA VAL A 137 -22.80 8.36 -6.19
C VAL A 137 -24.22 8.88 -6.42
N ASN A 138 -24.91 8.38 -7.44
CA ASN A 138 -26.26 8.83 -7.76
C ASN A 138 -27.29 8.42 -6.69
N ALA A 139 -27.11 7.26 -6.06
CA ALA A 139 -27.97 6.78 -4.99
C ALA A 139 -27.71 7.47 -3.64
N HIS A 140 -26.45 7.88 -3.38
CA HIS A 140 -26.03 8.47 -2.11
C HIS A 140 -25.21 9.76 -2.30
N PRO A 141 -25.75 10.81 -2.94
CA PRO A 141 -24.98 11.99 -3.35
C PRO A 141 -24.44 12.85 -2.19
N GLU A 142 -25.00 12.71 -0.98
CA GLU A 142 -24.50 13.40 0.22
C GLU A 142 -23.33 12.64 0.86
N LEU A 143 -23.33 11.30 0.76
CA LEU A 143 -22.38 10.42 1.43
C LEU A 143 -21.26 9.91 0.53
N CYS A 144 -21.43 9.96 -0.80
CA CYS A 144 -20.53 9.34 -1.76
C CYS A 144 -20.14 10.32 -2.87
N ARG A 145 -18.84 10.54 -3.04
CA ARG A 145 -18.29 11.37 -4.12
C ARG A 145 -17.28 10.59 -4.94
N LYS A 146 -17.39 10.69 -6.27
CA LYS A 146 -16.44 10.07 -7.21
C LYS A 146 -15.34 11.05 -7.61
N GLU A 147 -14.12 10.55 -7.64
CA GLU A 147 -12.97 11.22 -8.23
C GLU A 147 -12.29 10.34 -9.28
N ILE A 148 -11.73 10.99 -10.30
CA ILE A 148 -10.87 10.36 -11.30
C ILE A 148 -9.46 10.84 -10.99
N ILE A 149 -8.63 9.95 -10.44
CA ILE A 149 -7.27 10.31 -9.99
C ILE A 149 -6.25 10.32 -11.14
N GLY A 150 -6.63 9.74 -12.28
CA GLY A 150 -5.79 9.72 -13.47
C GLY A 150 -6.37 8.87 -14.58
N THR A 151 -5.61 8.77 -15.67
CA THR A 151 -5.95 7.97 -16.84
C THR A 151 -4.79 7.01 -17.14
N THR A 152 -5.13 5.75 -17.34
CA THR A 152 -4.20 4.65 -17.69
C THR A 152 -3.63 4.78 -19.10
N VAL A 153 -2.65 3.93 -19.41
CA VAL A 153 -1.99 3.85 -20.73
C VAL A 153 -2.99 3.77 -21.89
N ASN A 154 -4.04 2.96 -21.76
CA ASN A 154 -5.05 2.73 -22.80
C ASN A 154 -6.29 3.64 -22.65
N GLY A 155 -6.21 4.71 -21.85
CA GLY A 155 -7.28 5.71 -21.79
C GLY A 155 -8.42 5.38 -20.82
N ARG A 156 -8.27 4.38 -19.95
CA ARG A 156 -9.26 4.05 -18.90
C ARG A 156 -9.04 4.92 -17.67
N GLU A 157 -10.12 5.28 -16.99
CA GLU A 157 -10.13 6.11 -15.79
C GLU A 157 -9.73 5.30 -14.57
N LEU A 158 -8.91 5.89 -13.70
CA LEU A 158 -8.67 5.41 -12.34
C LEU A 158 -9.69 6.07 -11.42
N ILE A 159 -10.70 5.30 -11.03
CA ILE A 159 -11.87 5.80 -10.30
C ILE A 159 -11.75 5.45 -8.82
N ILE A 160 -11.93 6.44 -7.94
CA ILE A 160 -12.00 6.26 -6.49
C ILE A 160 -13.28 6.91 -5.95
N LEU A 161 -13.85 6.34 -4.89
CA LEU A 161 -14.96 6.97 -4.17
C LEU A 161 -14.52 7.41 -2.78
N LYS A 162 -14.85 8.65 -2.41
CA LYS A 162 -14.89 9.13 -1.02
C LYS A 162 -16.26 8.80 -0.44
N ILE A 163 -16.26 8.16 0.74
CA ILE A 163 -17.44 7.88 1.56
C ILE A 163 -17.23 8.55 2.92
N SER A 164 -18.11 9.48 3.28
CA SER A 164 -18.09 10.25 4.53
C SER A 164 -19.42 10.97 4.69
N ASP A 165 -19.83 11.30 5.92
CA ASP A 165 -21.03 12.10 6.19
C ASP A 165 -20.95 13.53 5.60
N HIS A 166 -19.74 14.10 5.42
CA HIS A 166 -19.52 15.36 4.69
C HIS A 166 -18.48 15.26 3.56
N THR A 167 -18.87 14.71 2.43
CA THR A 167 -17.99 14.57 1.25
C THR A 167 -17.46 15.88 0.63
N GLY A 168 -18.09 17.02 0.91
CA GLY A 168 -17.78 18.33 0.31
C GLY A 168 -16.77 19.19 1.09
N ILE A 169 -16.43 18.81 2.32
CA ILE A 169 -15.46 19.51 3.16
C ILE A 169 -14.42 18.53 3.67
N LYS A 170 -13.28 19.07 4.11
CA LYS A 170 -12.30 18.32 4.89
C LYS A 170 -12.65 18.50 6.36
N GLU A 171 -12.64 17.44 7.12
CA GLU A 171 -12.93 17.48 8.56
C GLU A 171 -11.70 17.12 9.40
N ALA A 172 -11.84 17.22 10.73
CA ALA A 172 -10.80 16.83 11.67
C ALA A 172 -10.81 15.31 11.89
N GLU A 173 -10.85 14.55 10.80
CA GLU A 173 -11.04 13.10 10.76
C GLU A 173 -9.84 12.39 10.14
N PRO A 174 -9.60 11.12 10.53
CA PRO A 174 -8.62 10.30 9.84
C PRO A 174 -9.08 10.01 8.41
N GLU A 175 -8.16 10.09 7.46
CA GLU A 175 -8.38 9.62 6.10
C GLU A 175 -7.91 8.15 6.00
N PHE A 176 -8.76 7.27 5.47
CA PHE A 176 -8.49 5.84 5.29
C PHE A 176 -8.56 5.45 3.82
N LEU A 177 -7.71 4.52 3.36
CA LEU A 177 -7.65 4.11 1.96
C LEU A 177 -7.66 2.58 1.75
N TYR A 178 -8.62 2.08 0.98
CA TYR A 178 -8.57 0.75 0.39
C TYR A 178 -8.42 0.80 -1.12
N THR A 179 -7.51 -0.01 -1.66
CA THR A 179 -7.31 -0.13 -3.11
C THR A 179 -7.10 -1.56 -3.52
N SER A 180 -7.48 -1.94 -4.74
CA SER A 180 -7.34 -3.33 -5.18
C SER A 180 -6.85 -3.43 -6.62
N SER A 181 -6.29 -4.59 -6.94
CA SER A 181 -6.09 -5.02 -8.33
C SER A 181 -5.14 -4.09 -9.07
N MET A 182 -4.04 -3.71 -8.42
CA MET A 182 -2.91 -3.04 -9.08
C MET A 182 -2.18 -4.01 -10.02
N HIS A 183 -2.20 -5.30 -9.69
CA HIS A 183 -2.05 -6.36 -10.68
C HIS A 183 -3.40 -6.65 -11.32
N GLY A 184 -3.46 -6.55 -12.64
CA GLY A 184 -4.74 -6.64 -13.35
C GLY A 184 -5.38 -8.03 -13.32
N ASP A 185 -4.65 -9.08 -12.94
CA ASP A 185 -5.16 -10.45 -12.88
C ASP A 185 -5.58 -10.92 -11.48
N GLU A 186 -5.45 -10.07 -10.47
CA GLU A 186 -5.77 -10.32 -9.06
C GLU A 186 -7.13 -9.70 -8.70
N LEU A 187 -8.22 -10.44 -8.95
CA LEU A 187 -9.57 -9.86 -9.11
C LEU A 187 -10.54 -10.05 -7.93
N THR A 188 -10.17 -10.83 -6.91
CA THR A 188 -11.03 -11.04 -5.74
C THR A 188 -11.32 -9.70 -5.04
N GLY A 189 -10.27 -8.91 -4.79
CA GLY A 189 -10.41 -7.62 -4.13
C GLY A 189 -11.25 -6.62 -4.91
N ALA A 190 -11.21 -6.59 -6.25
CA ALA A 190 -12.04 -5.70 -7.05
C ALA A 190 -13.54 -5.87 -6.74
N ILE A 191 -13.99 -7.12 -6.62
CA ILE A 191 -15.40 -7.41 -6.35
C ILE A 191 -15.74 -7.14 -4.89
N LEU A 192 -14.85 -7.50 -3.96
CA LEU A 192 -15.03 -7.22 -2.53
C LEU A 192 -15.10 -5.71 -2.25
N MET A 193 -14.30 -4.89 -2.94
CA MET A 193 -14.33 -3.43 -2.80
C MET A 193 -15.62 -2.82 -3.34
N LEU A 194 -16.13 -3.29 -4.48
CA LEU A 194 -17.45 -2.86 -4.98
C LEU A 194 -18.56 -3.21 -3.99
N ARG A 195 -18.49 -4.41 -3.37
CA ARG A 195 -19.46 -4.84 -2.37
C ARG A 195 -19.31 -4.10 -1.04
N LEU A 196 -18.09 -3.73 -0.66
CA LEU A 196 -17.82 -2.92 0.53
C LEU A 196 -18.43 -1.52 0.41
N ILE A 197 -18.28 -0.89 -0.75
CA ILE A 197 -18.94 0.39 -1.04
C ILE A 197 -20.46 0.28 -0.86
N ASP A 198 -21.09 -0.73 -1.48
CA ASP A 198 -22.52 -0.99 -1.35
C ASP A 198 -22.94 -1.22 0.12
N TYR A 199 -22.15 -1.99 0.85
CA TYR A 199 -22.38 -2.32 2.26
C TYR A 199 -22.30 -1.10 3.18
N LEU A 200 -21.29 -0.24 2.99
CA LEU A 200 -21.12 0.99 3.78
C LEU A 200 -22.29 1.95 3.51
N LEU A 201 -22.61 2.19 2.24
CA LEU A 201 -23.66 3.13 1.85
C LEU A 201 -25.07 2.66 2.24
N SER A 202 -25.34 1.35 2.11
CA SER A 202 -26.63 0.77 2.49
C SER A 202 -26.77 0.60 4.01
N GLY A 203 -25.65 0.45 4.73
CA GLY A 203 -25.62 0.31 6.18
C GLY A 203 -25.76 1.64 6.93
N TYR A 204 -25.34 2.75 6.33
CA TYR A 204 -25.39 4.06 6.96
C TYR A 204 -26.80 4.47 7.41
N GLY A 205 -26.92 4.94 8.65
CA GLY A 205 -28.18 5.31 9.29
C GLY A 205 -29.05 4.13 9.75
N THR A 206 -28.65 2.88 9.46
CA THR A 206 -29.36 1.67 9.87
C THR A 206 -28.51 0.79 10.80
N ASP A 207 -27.25 0.58 10.43
CA ASP A 207 -26.26 -0.13 11.24
C ASP A 207 -25.43 0.89 12.03
N PRO A 208 -25.49 0.87 13.38
CA PRO A 208 -24.73 1.81 14.20
C PRO A 208 -23.21 1.74 14.00
N GLU A 209 -22.65 0.57 13.73
CA GLU A 209 -21.21 0.41 13.53
C GLU A 209 -20.77 1.05 12.21
N ILE A 210 -21.57 0.90 11.16
CA ILE A 210 -21.30 1.52 9.85
C ILE A 210 -21.53 3.03 9.91
N THR A 211 -22.56 3.46 10.64
CA THR A 211 -22.82 4.90 10.84
C THR A 211 -21.67 5.55 11.57
N GLU A 212 -21.20 4.98 12.69
CA GLU A 212 -20.04 5.48 13.44
C GLU A 212 -18.77 5.54 12.57
N LEU A 213 -18.57 4.55 11.67
CA LEU A 213 -17.42 4.55 10.79
C LEU A 213 -17.45 5.68 9.76
N VAL A 214 -18.61 5.91 9.13
CA VAL A 214 -18.78 6.95 8.10
C VAL A 214 -18.85 8.36 8.70
N ASP A 215 -19.35 8.50 9.94
CA ASP A 215 -19.43 9.77 10.69
C ASP A 215 -18.08 10.26 11.22
N HIS A 216 -17.04 9.42 11.23
CA HIS A 216 -15.77 9.70 11.91
C HIS A 216 -14.54 9.30 11.10
N THR A 217 -14.67 9.00 9.81
CA THR A 217 -13.57 8.66 8.91
C THR A 217 -13.89 9.07 7.49
N GLU A 218 -12.93 9.72 6.84
CA GLU A 218 -12.98 9.89 5.39
C GLU A 218 -12.49 8.61 4.71
N ILE A 219 -13.42 7.77 4.23
CA ILE A 219 -13.11 6.46 3.66
C ILE A 219 -12.95 6.59 2.14
N TRP A 220 -11.80 6.16 1.61
CA TRP A 220 -11.50 6.17 0.18
C TRP A 220 -11.37 4.76 -0.35
N ILE A 221 -12.12 4.41 -1.40
CA ILE A 221 -12.12 3.04 -1.96
C ILE A 221 -11.90 3.08 -3.48
N ASN A 222 -10.83 2.44 -3.94
CA ASN A 222 -10.54 2.17 -5.35
C ASN A 222 -10.59 0.66 -5.63
N PRO A 223 -11.65 0.14 -6.27
CA PRO A 223 -11.72 -1.28 -6.59
C PRO A 223 -10.71 -1.75 -7.66
N LEU A 224 -10.21 -0.84 -8.50
CA LEU A 224 -9.43 -1.19 -9.68
C LEU A 224 -8.33 -0.18 -9.96
N ALA A 225 -7.12 -0.49 -9.51
CA ALA A 225 -5.92 0.32 -9.70
C ALA A 225 -5.21 0.06 -11.05
N ASN A 226 -5.49 -1.06 -11.70
CA ASN A 226 -4.99 -1.40 -13.03
C ASN A 226 -6.12 -1.96 -13.95
N PRO A 227 -7.03 -1.09 -14.42
CA PRO A 227 -8.08 -1.50 -15.35
C PRO A 227 -7.51 -1.96 -16.70
N ASP A 228 -6.27 -1.57 -17.04
CA ASP A 228 -5.62 -1.97 -18.28
C ASP A 228 -5.21 -3.42 -18.31
N GLY A 229 -4.57 -3.89 -17.24
CA GLY A 229 -4.27 -5.31 -17.06
C GLY A 229 -5.54 -6.15 -16.92
N THR A 230 -6.55 -5.63 -16.20
CA THR A 230 -7.82 -6.33 -15.96
C THR A 230 -8.61 -6.58 -17.24
N TYR A 231 -8.75 -5.54 -18.07
CA TYR A 231 -9.50 -5.59 -19.33
C TYR A 231 -8.56 -5.65 -20.53
N PHE A 232 -7.49 -6.44 -20.43
CA PHE A 232 -6.45 -6.53 -21.46
C PHE A 232 -6.99 -6.86 -22.86
N LEU A 233 -7.96 -7.79 -22.95
CA LEU A 233 -8.60 -8.18 -24.22
C LEU A 233 -9.71 -7.23 -24.68
N GLY A 234 -9.91 -6.12 -23.97
CA GLY A 234 -10.94 -5.13 -24.23
C GLY A 234 -12.02 -5.07 -23.15
N ASN A 235 -12.84 -4.03 -23.21
CA ASN A 235 -13.76 -3.64 -22.14
C ASN A 235 -14.86 -4.65 -21.79
N SER A 236 -15.04 -5.73 -22.57
CA SER A 236 -16.15 -6.68 -22.42
C SER A 236 -15.82 -7.93 -21.61
N THR A 237 -14.56 -8.14 -21.21
CA THR A 237 -14.19 -9.36 -20.47
C THR A 237 -12.93 -9.21 -19.63
N VAL A 238 -12.88 -9.95 -18.52
CA VAL A 238 -11.66 -10.16 -17.70
C VAL A 238 -10.99 -11.51 -17.99
N SER A 239 -11.47 -12.28 -18.98
CA SER A 239 -10.98 -13.66 -19.23
C SER A 239 -9.49 -13.72 -19.57
N GLY A 240 -8.94 -12.65 -20.14
CA GLY A 240 -7.54 -12.57 -20.53
C GLY A 240 -6.71 -11.65 -19.65
N ALA A 241 -7.18 -11.30 -18.45
CA ALA A 241 -6.49 -10.40 -17.53
C ALA A 241 -5.00 -10.77 -17.38
N ILE A 242 -4.16 -9.75 -17.34
CA ILE A 242 -2.70 -9.84 -17.18
C ILE A 242 -2.28 -9.14 -15.89
N ARG A 243 -1.10 -9.49 -15.36
CA ARG A 243 -0.56 -8.88 -14.15
C ARG A 243 -0.17 -7.42 -14.39
N TYR A 244 0.59 -7.18 -15.46
CA TYR A 244 1.17 -5.88 -15.76
C TYR A 244 0.14 -4.81 -16.23
N ASN A 245 0.57 -3.55 -16.33
CA ASN A 245 -0.24 -2.48 -16.92
C ASN A 245 -0.22 -2.49 -18.47
N GLY A 246 -0.81 -1.48 -19.10
CA GLY A 246 -0.87 -1.36 -20.57
C GLY A 246 0.49 -1.27 -21.29
N ASN A 247 1.58 -0.96 -20.58
CA ASN A 247 2.95 -0.97 -21.12
C ASN A 247 3.76 -2.22 -20.69
N PHE A 248 3.11 -3.21 -20.07
CA PHE A 248 3.74 -4.41 -19.53
C PHE A 248 4.78 -4.14 -18.42
N VAL A 249 4.52 -3.13 -17.57
CA VAL A 249 5.30 -2.81 -16.37
C VAL A 249 4.54 -3.21 -15.11
N ASP A 250 5.26 -3.73 -14.11
CA ASP A 250 4.68 -4.10 -12.82
C ASP A 250 4.53 -2.84 -11.98
N ILE A 251 3.28 -2.41 -11.75
CA ILE A 251 3.00 -1.19 -10.98
C ILE A 251 3.54 -1.33 -9.55
N ASN A 252 3.57 -2.53 -8.98
CA ASN A 252 4.08 -2.78 -7.62
C ASN A 252 5.61 -2.98 -7.58
N ARG A 253 6.33 -2.56 -8.62
CA ARG A 253 7.79 -2.39 -8.65
C ARG A 253 8.20 -1.00 -9.13
N ASN A 254 7.22 -0.13 -9.40
CA ASN A 254 7.42 1.10 -10.14
C ASN A 254 7.36 2.35 -9.26
N PHE A 255 7.12 2.23 -7.95
CA PHE A 255 7.15 3.37 -7.02
C PHE A 255 8.59 3.72 -6.62
N PRO A 256 8.82 4.96 -6.14
CA PRO A 256 10.05 5.30 -5.43
C PRO A 256 10.27 4.39 -4.23
N ASP A 257 11.49 3.89 -4.11
CA ASP A 257 11.92 3.02 -3.03
C ASP A 257 12.84 3.77 -2.06
N PRO A 258 12.71 3.57 -0.74
CA PRO A 258 13.54 4.27 0.23
C PRO A 258 15.01 3.78 0.26
N GLU A 259 15.32 2.60 -0.27
CA GLU A 259 16.68 2.06 -0.43
C GLU A 259 17.22 2.29 -1.86
N ASP A 260 16.44 1.88 -2.87
CA ASP A 260 16.87 1.81 -4.27
C ASP A 260 16.53 3.07 -5.10
N GLY A 261 15.82 4.04 -4.52
CA GLY A 261 15.56 5.36 -5.10
C GLY A 261 14.37 5.39 -6.07
N PRO A 262 14.30 6.37 -7.00
CA PRO A 262 13.05 6.68 -7.70
C PRO A 262 12.58 5.63 -8.73
N HIS A 263 13.47 4.81 -9.29
CA HIS A 263 13.16 3.87 -10.38
C HIS A 263 13.86 2.52 -10.17
N PRO A 264 13.50 1.76 -9.11
CA PRO A 264 14.18 0.50 -8.77
C PRO A 264 14.03 -0.55 -9.88
N ASP A 265 12.90 -0.57 -10.59
CA ASP A 265 12.66 -1.43 -11.76
C ASP A 265 13.39 -0.99 -13.05
N GLY A 266 14.02 0.19 -13.05
CA GLY A 266 14.67 0.78 -14.21
C GLY A 266 13.73 1.23 -15.33
N ASN A 267 12.42 1.36 -15.06
CA ASN A 267 11.44 1.89 -15.99
C ASN A 267 11.03 3.32 -15.60
N ASN A 268 10.50 4.07 -16.55
CA ASN A 268 9.81 5.33 -16.23
C ASN A 268 8.57 5.04 -15.37
N TRP A 269 8.18 6.00 -14.54
CA TRP A 269 6.91 5.92 -13.83
C TRP A 269 5.75 5.80 -14.81
N GLN A 270 4.88 4.83 -14.55
CA GLN A 270 3.69 4.58 -15.33
C GLN A 270 2.58 5.60 -15.01
N PRO A 271 1.64 5.87 -15.94
CA PRO A 271 0.54 6.79 -15.67
C PRO A 271 -0.23 6.46 -14.39
N GLU A 272 -0.42 5.16 -14.10
CA GLU A 272 -1.07 4.69 -12.90
C GLU A 272 -0.27 5.03 -11.63
N THR A 273 1.04 4.79 -11.65
CA THR A 273 1.96 5.14 -10.55
C THR A 273 1.96 6.64 -10.30
N VAL A 274 2.05 7.45 -11.36
CA VAL A 274 2.05 8.93 -11.26
C VAL A 274 0.74 9.44 -10.66
N ALA A 275 -0.40 8.89 -11.07
CA ALA A 275 -1.70 9.25 -10.53
C ALA A 275 -1.77 8.97 -9.02
N TRP A 276 -1.31 7.79 -8.58
CA TRP A 276 -1.26 7.44 -7.15
C TRP A 276 -0.29 8.32 -6.36
N MET A 277 0.90 8.59 -6.89
CA MET A 277 1.85 9.48 -6.21
C MET A 277 1.28 10.88 -6.01
N GLN A 278 0.61 11.42 -7.03
CA GLN A 278 -0.05 12.73 -6.95
C GLN A 278 -1.20 12.71 -5.95
N PHE A 279 -2.06 11.70 -6.03
CA PHE A 279 -3.19 11.56 -5.13
C PHE A 279 -2.74 11.45 -3.67
N MET A 280 -1.82 10.53 -3.35
CA MET A 280 -1.32 10.38 -1.98
C MET A 280 -0.62 11.65 -1.46
N SER A 281 0.05 12.44 -2.32
CA SER A 281 0.66 13.70 -1.90
C SER A 281 -0.32 14.81 -1.49
N GLN A 282 -1.59 14.67 -1.85
CA GLN A 282 -2.66 15.64 -1.58
C GLN A 282 -3.50 15.26 -0.35
N HIS A 283 -3.27 14.08 0.20
CA HIS A 283 -4.07 13.47 1.26
C HIS A 283 -3.20 13.10 2.46
N ASN A 284 -3.77 13.12 3.66
CA ASN A 284 -3.08 12.70 4.87
C ASN A 284 -3.63 11.32 5.33
N PHE A 285 -3.46 10.30 4.49
CA PHE A 285 -3.93 8.95 4.80
C PHE A 285 -3.26 8.41 6.07
N VAL A 286 -4.04 8.16 7.11
CA VAL A 286 -3.54 7.62 8.39
C VAL A 286 -3.23 6.14 8.25
N MET A 287 -4.08 5.40 7.54
CA MET A 287 -3.99 3.96 7.38
C MET A 287 -4.56 3.55 6.02
N ALA A 288 -4.01 2.48 5.44
CA ALA A 288 -4.44 1.98 4.15
C ALA A 288 -4.27 0.46 4.03
N ALA A 289 -4.88 -0.13 3.01
CA ALA A 289 -4.44 -1.42 2.50
C ALA A 289 -4.59 -1.52 0.97
N ASN A 290 -3.70 -2.29 0.35
CA ASN A 290 -3.80 -2.67 -1.05
C ASN A 290 -4.05 -4.19 -1.17
N PHE A 291 -5.01 -4.60 -2.00
CA PHE A 291 -5.45 -5.99 -2.12
C PHE A 291 -4.84 -6.67 -3.34
N HIS A 292 -4.38 -7.91 -3.10
CA HIS A 292 -3.69 -8.79 -4.02
C HIS A 292 -4.31 -10.19 -4.05
N GLY A 293 -3.77 -11.06 -4.90
CA GLY A 293 -4.10 -12.48 -4.94
C GLY A 293 -2.94 -13.33 -5.44
N GLY A 294 -2.95 -14.59 -5.04
CA GLY A 294 -1.84 -15.54 -5.24
C GLY A 294 -1.44 -16.24 -3.95
N ALA A 295 -1.75 -15.62 -2.81
CA ALA A 295 -1.63 -16.17 -1.46
C ALA A 295 -2.88 -15.80 -0.61
N GLU A 296 -2.89 -16.22 0.65
CA GLU A 296 -3.93 -15.96 1.64
C GLU A 296 -3.30 -15.53 2.98
N LEU A 297 -2.86 -14.26 3.05
CA LEU A 297 -2.16 -13.70 4.22
C LEU A 297 -2.19 -12.16 4.26
N MET A 298 -1.82 -11.59 5.42
CA MET A 298 -1.48 -10.17 5.55
C MET A 298 0.04 -9.99 5.40
N ASN A 299 0.47 -9.24 4.39
CA ASN A 299 1.87 -8.86 4.18
C ASN A 299 2.10 -7.44 4.72
N TYR A 300 2.93 -7.26 5.73
CA TYR A 300 3.18 -5.96 6.36
C TYR A 300 4.63 -5.47 6.19
N PRO A 301 4.86 -4.14 6.26
CA PRO A 301 6.19 -3.54 6.07
C PRO A 301 7.30 -4.11 6.96
N TRP A 302 8.55 -4.04 6.53
CA TRP A 302 8.98 -3.56 5.21
C TRP A 302 9.02 -4.69 4.18
N ASP A 303 8.75 -4.33 2.92
CA ASP A 303 8.96 -5.14 1.73
C ASP A 303 10.44 -5.05 1.27
N THR A 304 11.03 -3.85 1.34
CA THR A 304 12.42 -3.59 0.92
C THR A 304 13.43 -3.90 2.02
N TYR A 305 13.21 -3.37 3.23
CA TYR A 305 14.20 -3.48 4.30
C TYR A 305 14.16 -4.82 5.04
N THR A 306 15.35 -5.37 5.32
CA THR A 306 15.53 -6.53 6.21
C THR A 306 15.34 -6.21 7.70
N ARG A 307 15.47 -4.93 8.09
CA ARG A 307 15.18 -4.47 9.46
C ARG A 307 13.67 -4.27 9.61
N LEU A 308 13.16 -4.46 10.83
CA LEU A 308 11.73 -4.31 11.11
C LEU A 308 11.30 -2.83 11.13
N HIS A 309 10.04 -2.58 10.78
CA HIS A 309 9.42 -1.27 10.93
C HIS A 309 9.36 -0.88 12.42
N PRO A 310 9.55 0.40 12.81
CA PRO A 310 9.46 0.81 14.21
C PRO A 310 8.14 0.42 14.90
N ASP A 311 7.04 0.50 14.15
CA ASP A 311 5.70 0.06 14.56
C ASP A 311 5.41 -1.44 14.32
N ASP A 312 6.41 -2.31 14.18
CA ASP A 312 6.25 -3.74 13.90
C ASP A 312 5.26 -4.45 14.84
N ASN A 313 5.30 -4.15 16.14
CA ASN A 313 4.35 -4.73 17.10
C ASN A 313 2.89 -4.32 16.82
N TRP A 314 2.66 -3.09 16.33
CA TRP A 314 1.33 -2.63 15.96
C TRP A 314 0.90 -3.24 14.62
N LEU A 315 1.80 -3.32 13.64
CA LEU A 315 1.56 -3.98 12.35
C LEU A 315 1.18 -5.46 12.54
N GLN A 316 1.87 -6.18 13.42
CA GLN A 316 1.52 -7.55 13.78
C GLN A 316 0.15 -7.62 14.48
N LEU A 317 -0.17 -6.70 15.39
CA LEU A 317 -1.46 -6.67 16.08
C LEU A 317 -2.62 -6.56 15.07
N VAL A 318 -2.57 -5.57 14.17
CA VAL A 318 -3.67 -5.33 13.21
C VAL A 318 -3.73 -6.41 12.13
N SER A 319 -2.58 -6.97 11.74
CA SER A 319 -2.53 -8.11 10.82
C SER A 319 -3.13 -9.37 11.44
N ARG A 320 -2.84 -9.65 12.73
CA ARG A 320 -3.45 -10.76 13.46
C ARG A 320 -4.95 -10.57 13.62
N GLU A 321 -5.40 -9.37 13.96
CA GLU A 321 -6.84 -9.09 14.08
C GLU A 321 -7.59 -9.41 12.79
N TYR A 322 -7.03 -9.02 11.64
CA TYR A 322 -7.61 -9.36 10.34
C TYR A 322 -7.60 -10.88 10.11
N ALA A 323 -6.42 -11.51 10.18
CA ALA A 323 -6.26 -12.94 9.92
C ALA A 323 -7.11 -13.82 10.85
N ASP A 324 -7.13 -13.54 12.16
CA ASP A 324 -7.92 -14.28 13.15
C ASP A 324 -9.42 -14.16 12.86
N THR A 325 -9.90 -12.97 12.50
CA THR A 325 -11.30 -12.74 12.12
C THR A 325 -11.66 -13.55 10.88
N VAL A 326 -10.82 -13.49 9.86
CA VAL A 326 -11.05 -14.19 8.60
C VAL A 326 -10.99 -15.71 8.77
N GLN A 327 -10.04 -16.23 9.54
CA GLN A 327 -9.93 -17.67 9.86
C GLN A 327 -11.14 -18.17 10.66
N PHE A 328 -11.71 -17.33 11.53
CA PHE A 328 -12.88 -17.70 12.32
C PHE A 328 -14.16 -17.78 11.49
N PHE A 329 -14.38 -16.84 10.57
CA PHE A 329 -15.59 -16.79 9.73
C PHE A 329 -15.45 -17.49 8.38
N GLY A 330 -14.22 -17.78 7.97
CA GLY A 330 -13.88 -18.47 6.73
C GLY A 330 -13.91 -20.00 6.85
N PRO A 331 -13.70 -20.69 5.73
CA PRO A 331 -13.54 -22.14 5.74
C PRO A 331 -12.23 -22.54 6.42
N ALA A 332 -12.17 -23.77 6.93
CA ALA A 332 -10.96 -24.30 7.57
C ALA A 332 -9.77 -24.29 6.59
N GLY A 333 -8.64 -23.74 7.03
CA GLY A 333 -7.44 -23.56 6.21
C GLY A 333 -7.48 -22.38 5.25
N TYR A 334 -8.47 -21.48 5.38
CA TYR A 334 -8.44 -20.20 4.68
C TYR A 334 -7.55 -19.21 5.44
N PHE A 335 -6.73 -18.47 4.71
CA PHE A 335 -5.90 -17.41 5.27
C PHE A 335 -4.83 -17.92 6.25
N ASP A 336 -4.24 -19.10 5.99
CA ASP A 336 -3.26 -19.77 6.86
C ASP A 336 -1.82 -19.83 6.28
N ASP A 337 -1.58 -19.15 5.16
CA ASP A 337 -0.24 -19.07 4.55
C ASP A 337 0.79 -18.48 5.54
N GLU A 338 2.07 -18.84 5.37
CA GLU A 338 3.16 -18.51 6.30
C GLU A 338 2.89 -18.94 7.76
N ASN A 339 2.16 -20.06 7.92
CA ASN A 339 1.80 -20.78 9.16
C ASN A 339 0.71 -20.13 10.03
N ASN A 340 0.43 -18.85 9.83
CA ASN A 340 -0.57 -18.18 10.65
C ASN A 340 -1.37 -17.10 9.89
N GLY A 341 -1.07 -16.82 8.62
CA GLY A 341 -1.79 -15.81 7.84
C GLY A 341 -1.23 -14.39 7.95
N ILE A 342 -0.03 -14.20 8.51
CA ILE A 342 0.68 -12.91 8.45
C ILE A 342 2.16 -13.13 8.09
N THR A 343 2.77 -12.17 7.40
CA THR A 343 4.20 -12.15 7.14
C THR A 343 4.74 -10.73 7.04
N ASN A 344 6.00 -10.54 7.47
CA ASN A 344 6.77 -9.38 7.05
C ASN A 344 7.15 -9.56 5.57
N GLY A 345 7.07 -8.49 4.78
CA GLY A 345 7.30 -8.54 3.34
C GLY A 345 8.66 -9.06 2.93
N ASN A 346 9.73 -8.41 3.38
CA ASN A 346 11.09 -8.82 3.06
C ASN A 346 11.39 -10.26 3.51
N ALA A 347 10.89 -10.65 4.69
CA ALA A 347 11.04 -12.01 5.21
C ALA A 347 10.34 -13.08 4.36
N TRP A 348 9.24 -12.72 3.67
CA TRP A 348 8.60 -13.58 2.68
C TRP A 348 9.44 -13.63 1.39
N TYR A 349 9.65 -12.46 0.78
CA TYR A 349 10.67 -12.19 -0.23
C TYR A 349 10.79 -10.68 -0.47
N GLU A 350 12.01 -10.21 -0.75
CA GLU A 350 12.29 -8.79 -1.00
C GLU A 350 11.52 -8.23 -2.22
N ILE A 351 10.94 -7.05 -2.03
CA ILE A 351 10.28 -6.26 -3.07
C ILE A 351 10.78 -4.82 -2.98
N ASP A 352 11.32 -4.32 -4.08
CA ASP A 352 11.71 -2.91 -4.23
C ASP A 352 10.68 -2.17 -5.08
N GLY A 353 10.40 -0.91 -4.72
CA GLY A 353 9.46 -0.06 -5.46
C GLY A 353 8.00 -0.48 -5.33
N GLY A 354 7.66 -1.17 -4.25
CA GLY A 354 6.29 -1.49 -3.86
C GLY A 354 5.54 -0.26 -3.37
N ARG A 355 4.22 -0.23 -3.59
CA ARG A 355 3.39 0.89 -3.11
C ARG A 355 3.30 0.93 -1.57
N GLN A 356 3.29 -0.24 -0.94
CA GLN A 356 3.19 -0.37 0.52
C GLN A 356 4.31 0.44 1.21
N ASP A 357 5.56 0.19 0.85
CA ASP A 357 6.70 0.86 1.46
C ASP A 357 6.78 2.33 1.04
N TYR A 358 6.35 2.67 -0.18
CA TYR A 358 6.19 4.06 -0.60
C TYR A 358 5.22 4.84 0.31
N ALA A 359 4.06 4.25 0.62
CA ALA A 359 3.05 4.83 1.48
C ALA A 359 3.55 5.02 2.92
N ASN A 360 4.20 4.00 3.48
CA ASN A 360 4.73 4.03 4.84
C ASN A 360 5.87 5.03 4.99
N TYR A 361 6.84 5.03 4.05
CA TYR A 361 8.03 5.85 4.18
C TYR A 361 7.81 7.31 3.76
N PHE A 362 7.18 7.56 2.61
CA PHE A 362 7.11 8.92 2.04
C PHE A 362 5.83 9.69 2.43
N HIS A 363 4.77 8.99 2.85
CA HIS A 363 3.49 9.60 3.21
C HIS A 363 3.09 9.38 4.66
N HIS A 364 3.91 8.68 5.45
CA HIS A 364 3.62 8.33 6.84
C HIS A 364 2.28 7.58 6.99
N CYS A 365 1.85 6.89 5.93
CA CYS A 365 0.60 6.15 5.90
C CYS A 365 0.84 4.71 6.33
N ARG A 366 -0.01 4.13 7.18
CA ARG A 366 0.17 2.75 7.63
C ARG A 366 -0.50 1.82 6.64
N GLU A 367 0.16 1.56 5.51
CA GLU A 367 -0.33 0.67 4.46
C GLU A 367 0.18 -0.77 4.65
N ILE A 368 -0.68 -1.75 4.43
CA ILE A 368 -0.40 -3.19 4.41
C ILE A 368 -0.93 -3.79 3.11
N CYS A 369 -0.30 -4.86 2.62
CA CYS A 369 -0.79 -5.66 1.51
C CYS A 369 -1.63 -6.85 2.03
N ILE A 370 -2.81 -7.07 1.43
CA ILE A 370 -3.72 -8.16 1.80
C ILE A 370 -3.88 -9.12 0.62
N GLU A 371 -3.34 -10.32 0.77
CA GLU A 371 -3.48 -11.42 -0.18
C GLU A 371 -4.78 -12.17 0.12
N LEU A 372 -5.81 -12.01 -0.72
CA LEU A 372 -7.17 -12.46 -0.41
C LEU A 372 -7.49 -13.89 -0.84
N SER A 373 -6.74 -14.45 -1.78
CA SER A 373 -7.13 -15.69 -2.44
C SER A 373 -5.96 -16.33 -3.15
N ALA A 374 -5.76 -17.63 -2.95
CA ALA A 374 -4.72 -18.39 -3.64
C ALA A 374 -4.87 -18.36 -5.17
N SER A 375 -6.11 -18.29 -5.67
CA SER A 375 -6.39 -18.13 -7.10
C SER A 375 -6.54 -16.65 -7.45
N LYS A 376 -5.67 -16.12 -8.32
CA LYS A 376 -5.71 -14.71 -8.75
C LYS A 376 -7.04 -14.27 -9.38
N LYS A 377 -7.64 -15.12 -10.22
CA LYS A 377 -8.99 -14.95 -10.77
C LYS A 377 -9.85 -16.18 -10.47
N PRO A 378 -10.49 -16.27 -9.28
CA PRO A 378 -11.28 -17.44 -8.89
C PRO A 378 -12.53 -17.62 -9.76
N GLN A 379 -13.23 -18.74 -9.57
CA GLN A 379 -14.57 -18.88 -10.12
C GLN A 379 -15.48 -17.82 -9.49
N ALA A 380 -16.27 -17.12 -10.29
CA ALA A 380 -17.09 -16.02 -9.78
C ALA A 380 -18.11 -16.47 -8.70
N THR A 381 -18.55 -17.74 -8.74
CA THR A 381 -19.41 -18.34 -7.71
C THR A 381 -18.76 -18.45 -6.33
N ALA A 382 -17.44 -18.32 -6.21
CA ALA A 382 -16.72 -18.33 -4.93
C ALA A 382 -16.66 -16.93 -4.28
N LEU A 383 -16.87 -15.85 -5.05
CA LEU A 383 -16.77 -14.46 -4.59
C LEU A 383 -17.68 -14.14 -3.38
N PRO A 384 -18.93 -14.63 -3.31
CA PRO A 384 -19.74 -14.45 -2.11
C PRO A 384 -19.12 -15.06 -0.84
N GLY A 385 -18.45 -16.21 -0.97
CA GLY A 385 -17.77 -16.86 0.16
C GLY A 385 -16.57 -16.06 0.66
N PHE A 386 -15.79 -15.47 -0.25
CA PHE A 386 -14.73 -14.53 0.15
C PHE A 386 -15.29 -13.33 0.89
N TRP A 387 -16.39 -12.73 0.42
CA TRP A 387 -17.04 -11.65 1.17
C TRP A 387 -17.47 -12.09 2.58
N ASP A 388 -18.17 -13.22 2.70
CA ASP A 388 -18.72 -13.69 3.98
C ASP A 388 -17.63 -13.93 5.04
N ALA A 389 -16.42 -14.33 4.59
CA ALA A 389 -15.25 -14.49 5.43
C ALA A 389 -14.57 -13.15 5.79
N ASN A 390 -14.47 -12.21 4.85
CA ASN A 390 -13.62 -11.02 5.01
C ASN A 390 -14.34 -9.76 5.50
N TYR A 391 -15.64 -9.58 5.27
CA TYR A 391 -16.26 -8.27 5.45
C TYR A 391 -16.13 -7.72 6.87
N ARG A 392 -16.21 -8.58 7.90
CA ARG A 392 -16.02 -8.18 9.31
C ARG A 392 -14.60 -7.70 9.57
N ALA A 393 -13.61 -8.37 8.99
CA ALA A 393 -12.21 -7.99 9.09
C ALA A 393 -11.94 -6.66 8.36
N LEU A 394 -12.58 -6.42 7.21
CA LEU A 394 -12.51 -5.15 6.48
C LEU A 394 -13.03 -3.98 7.33
N ILE A 395 -14.16 -4.16 8.03
CA ILE A 395 -14.72 -3.15 8.95
C ILE A 395 -13.79 -2.94 10.16
N ASN A 396 -13.35 -4.03 10.82
CA ASN A 396 -12.46 -3.95 11.98
C ASN A 396 -11.14 -3.25 11.66
N TYR A 397 -10.56 -3.52 10.49
CA TYR A 397 -9.32 -2.88 10.06
C TYR A 397 -9.49 -1.37 9.81
N MET A 398 -10.65 -0.92 9.29
CA MET A 398 -10.93 0.52 9.21
C MET A 398 -11.06 1.14 10.61
N LYS A 399 -11.70 0.45 11.56
CA LYS A 399 -11.85 0.94 12.95
C LYS A 399 -10.52 1.13 13.68
N GLN A 400 -9.42 0.54 13.20
CA GLN A 400 -8.09 0.80 13.75
C GLN A 400 -7.68 2.29 13.66
N THR A 401 -8.27 3.06 12.74
CA THR A 401 -8.05 4.51 12.68
C THR A 401 -8.51 5.23 13.94
N PHE A 402 -9.43 4.67 14.73
CA PHE A 402 -9.97 5.28 15.96
C PHE A 402 -9.06 5.13 17.18
N TYR A 403 -8.05 4.27 17.12
CA TYR A 403 -7.23 3.89 18.26
C TYR A 403 -5.86 4.57 18.24
N GLY A 404 -5.10 4.40 19.32
CA GLY A 404 -3.80 5.04 19.48
C GLY A 404 -3.93 6.46 20.02
N ILE A 405 -2.97 7.34 19.70
CA ILE A 405 -2.91 8.69 20.24
C ILE A 405 -3.48 9.67 19.23
N HIS A 406 -4.47 10.45 19.65
CA HIS A 406 -5.18 11.40 18.81
C HIS A 406 -5.22 12.75 19.50
N GLY A 407 -5.21 13.83 18.74
CA GLY A 407 -5.44 15.15 19.30
C GLY A 407 -5.23 16.25 18.30
N ILE A 408 -5.24 17.49 18.79
CA ILE A 408 -5.03 18.69 17.98
C ILE A 408 -3.81 19.45 18.50
N VAL A 409 -2.97 19.95 17.58
CA VAL A 409 -1.86 20.86 17.87
C VAL A 409 -2.24 22.28 17.50
N THR A 410 -2.15 23.21 18.46
CA THR A 410 -2.52 24.64 18.26
C THR A 410 -1.49 25.63 18.79
N ASP A 411 -1.54 26.87 18.33
CA ASP A 411 -0.79 27.99 18.91
C ASP A 411 -1.40 28.35 20.28
N SER A 412 -0.55 28.44 21.30
CA SER A 412 -0.96 28.66 22.70
C SER A 412 -1.64 30.00 23.00
N ILE A 413 -1.56 30.98 22.10
CA ILE A 413 -2.10 32.33 22.29
C ILE A 413 -3.34 32.55 21.44
N THR A 414 -3.24 32.24 20.14
CA THR A 414 -4.31 32.45 19.16
C THR A 414 -5.32 31.30 19.15
N GLY A 415 -4.90 30.10 19.55
CA GLY A 415 -5.70 28.88 19.43
C GLY A 415 -5.77 28.33 18.00
N GLU A 416 -5.08 28.96 17.04
CA GLU A 416 -5.09 28.53 15.64
C GLU A 416 -4.40 27.16 15.47
N PRO A 417 -4.91 26.30 14.58
CA PRO A 417 -4.28 25.03 14.25
C PRO A 417 -2.84 25.16 13.73
N LEU A 418 -2.01 24.16 14.05
CA LEU A 418 -0.63 24.08 13.59
C LEU A 418 -0.38 22.77 12.85
N ARG A 419 0.34 22.86 11.71
CA ARG A 419 1.05 21.74 11.12
C ARG A 419 2.32 21.49 11.94
N ALA A 420 2.30 20.45 12.76
CA ALA A 420 3.36 20.09 13.67
C ALA A 420 3.89 18.70 13.35
N PHE A 421 5.19 18.53 13.47
CA PHE A 421 5.86 17.24 13.50
C PHE A 421 5.62 16.58 14.85
N VAL A 422 5.23 15.30 14.84
CA VAL A 422 4.92 14.50 16.03
C VAL A 422 5.74 13.23 16.00
N GLU A 423 6.61 13.08 17.00
CA GLU A 423 7.57 11.97 17.11
C GLU A 423 7.41 11.26 18.45
N VAL A 424 7.47 9.93 18.41
CA VAL A 424 7.60 9.06 19.57
C VAL A 424 9.08 8.88 19.88
N VAL A 425 9.53 9.54 20.95
CA VAL A 425 10.96 9.67 21.28
C VAL A 425 11.60 8.30 21.54
N GLY A 426 12.68 8.01 20.81
CA GLY A 426 13.43 6.76 20.94
C GLY A 426 12.72 5.53 20.34
N HIS A 427 11.60 5.76 19.63
CA HIS A 427 10.85 4.74 18.90
C HIS A 427 10.89 5.02 17.40
N ASP A 428 10.52 6.23 16.98
CA ASP A 428 10.41 6.56 15.57
C ASP A 428 11.77 6.54 14.85
N ALA A 429 11.77 5.90 13.68
CA ALA A 429 12.90 5.80 12.76
C ALA A 429 12.35 5.53 11.34
N ASP A 430 13.19 5.56 10.31
CA ASP A 430 12.78 5.18 8.95
C ASP A 430 11.48 5.85 8.47
N SER A 431 11.32 7.14 8.82
CA SER A 431 10.15 7.94 8.47
C SER A 431 8.81 7.56 9.16
N SER A 432 8.84 6.86 10.30
CA SER A 432 7.62 6.40 11.01
C SER A 432 6.89 7.48 11.83
N GLN A 433 7.44 8.69 11.96
CA GLN A 433 6.78 9.85 12.58
C GLN A 433 5.46 10.23 11.87
N ILE A 434 4.74 11.23 12.39
CA ILE A 434 3.59 11.82 11.70
C ILE A 434 3.61 13.35 11.73
N TYR A 435 2.68 13.95 11.00
CA TYR A 435 2.38 15.37 11.07
C TYR A 435 0.91 15.59 11.45
N SER A 436 0.63 16.66 12.19
CA SER A 436 -0.73 17.17 12.30
C SER A 436 -1.15 17.88 11.02
N ASP A 437 -2.46 17.87 10.75
CA ASP A 437 -3.06 18.54 9.62
C ASP A 437 -2.89 20.07 9.73
N SER A 438 -2.63 20.74 8.61
CA SER A 438 -2.42 22.19 8.60
C SER A 438 -3.70 23.00 8.80
N THR A 439 -4.86 22.43 8.48
CA THR A 439 -6.15 23.13 8.48
C THR A 439 -6.84 22.99 9.83
N HIS A 440 -6.83 21.79 10.41
CA HIS A 440 -7.51 21.51 11.66
C HIS A 440 -6.57 21.19 12.83
N GLY A 441 -5.27 20.96 12.56
CA GLY A 441 -4.28 20.66 13.60
C GLY A 441 -4.42 19.26 14.16
N ASN A 442 -5.38 18.44 13.70
CA ASN A 442 -5.57 17.08 14.15
C ASN A 442 -4.40 16.19 13.73
N TYR A 443 -4.05 15.23 14.58
CA TYR A 443 -3.08 14.19 14.29
C TYR A 443 -3.56 12.84 14.81
N HIS A 444 -3.10 11.77 14.17
CA HIS A 444 -3.46 10.39 14.48
C HIS A 444 -2.19 9.52 14.50
N ARG A 445 -1.74 9.11 15.68
CA ARG A 445 -0.61 8.21 15.87
C ARG A 445 -1.12 6.83 16.27
N LEU A 446 -1.27 5.97 15.27
CA LEU A 446 -1.56 4.55 15.48
C LEU A 446 -0.30 3.89 16.05
N ILE A 447 -0.43 3.23 17.20
CA ILE A 447 0.68 2.60 17.90
C ILE A 447 0.17 1.54 18.87
N LYS A 448 1.03 0.56 19.18
CA LYS A 448 0.74 -0.53 20.12
C LYS A 448 0.54 0.03 21.54
N SER A 449 -0.19 -0.71 22.39
CA SER A 449 -0.24 -0.42 23.83
C SER A 449 1.16 -0.29 24.44
N GLY A 450 1.32 0.71 25.31
CA GLY A 450 2.61 1.07 25.89
C GLY A 450 2.57 2.41 26.61
N THR A 451 3.74 2.87 27.05
CA THR A 451 3.93 4.20 27.61
C THR A 451 4.99 4.91 26.80
N TYR A 452 4.65 6.09 26.28
CA TYR A 452 5.44 6.80 25.29
C TYR A 452 5.72 8.25 25.70
N ASP A 453 6.87 8.75 25.26
CA ASP A 453 7.19 10.17 25.31
C ASP A 453 7.01 10.74 23.90
N LEU A 454 6.18 11.78 23.76
CA LEU A 454 5.88 12.39 22.47
C LEU A 454 6.47 13.80 22.39
N CYS A 455 7.25 14.05 21.34
CA CYS A 455 7.79 15.37 21.00
C CYS A 455 6.97 16.02 19.89
N PHE A 456 6.57 17.27 20.11
CA PHE A 456 5.82 18.09 19.16
C PHE A 456 6.66 19.30 18.77
N SER A 457 6.84 19.55 17.47
CA SER A 457 7.53 20.73 16.96
C SER A 457 6.82 21.35 15.76
N SER A 458 6.93 22.66 15.60
CA SER A 458 6.41 23.40 14.44
C SER A 458 7.34 24.57 14.13
N PRO A 459 7.61 24.90 12.86
CA PRO A 459 8.43 26.06 12.51
C PRO A 459 7.95 27.35 13.18
N GLY A 460 8.85 28.05 13.88
CA GLY A 460 8.53 29.27 14.62
C GLY A 460 7.96 29.07 16.03
N TYR A 461 7.92 27.84 16.54
CA TYR A 461 7.45 27.50 17.89
C TYR A 461 8.51 26.79 18.71
N TYR A 462 8.44 26.93 20.04
CA TYR A 462 9.21 26.09 20.95
C TYR A 462 8.62 24.67 20.94
N SER A 463 9.48 23.67 20.69
CA SER A 463 9.11 22.26 20.77
C SER A 463 8.71 21.87 22.20
N LYS A 464 7.79 20.91 22.31
CA LYS A 464 7.24 20.46 23.59
C LYS A 464 7.21 18.93 23.65
N THR A 465 7.78 18.37 24.71
CA THR A 465 7.72 16.93 24.98
C THR A 465 6.69 16.65 26.08
N ILE A 466 5.80 15.68 25.83
CA ILE A 466 4.87 15.14 26.82
C ILE A 466 5.35 13.72 27.15
N SER A 467 5.80 13.52 28.39
CA SER A 467 6.29 12.22 28.84
C SER A 467 5.20 11.37 29.49
N GLY A 468 5.33 10.05 29.40
CA GLY A 468 4.48 9.11 30.13
C GLY A 468 3.06 8.93 29.58
N VAL A 469 2.85 9.16 28.27
CA VAL A 469 1.55 8.99 27.61
C VAL A 469 1.21 7.51 27.55
N SER A 470 0.18 7.09 28.27
CA SER A 470 -0.25 5.68 28.33
C SER A 470 -1.27 5.37 27.24
N VAL A 471 -1.00 4.32 26.46
CA VAL A 471 -1.81 3.85 25.34
C VAL A 471 -2.25 2.41 25.62
N SER A 472 -3.51 2.10 25.32
CA SER A 472 -4.06 0.74 25.37
C SER A 472 -4.54 0.36 23.98
N ASP A 473 -4.40 -0.92 23.62
CA ASP A 473 -4.89 -1.41 22.34
C ASP A 473 -6.40 -1.22 22.28
N TYR A 474 -6.94 -0.95 21.08
CA TYR A 474 -8.37 -0.75 20.85
C TYR A 474 -9.00 0.41 21.66
N ASN A 475 -8.19 1.37 22.10
CA ASN A 475 -8.63 2.56 22.80
C ASN A 475 -8.02 3.81 22.19
N LYS A 476 -8.77 4.92 22.25
CA LYS A 476 -8.31 6.26 21.90
C LYS A 476 -7.66 6.92 23.12
N THR A 477 -6.42 7.36 22.98
CA THR A 477 -5.75 8.24 23.94
C THR A 477 -5.80 9.67 23.40
N GLU A 478 -6.63 10.53 24.00
CA GLU A 478 -6.73 11.93 23.58
C GLU A 478 -5.59 12.78 24.19
N LEU A 479 -4.89 13.54 23.35
CA LEU A 479 -3.77 14.39 23.73
C LEU A 479 -3.72 15.66 22.89
N ASN A 480 -4.41 16.71 23.34
CA ASN A 480 -4.33 18.04 22.73
C ASN A 480 -3.09 18.80 23.21
N VAL A 481 -2.38 19.46 22.28
CA VAL A 481 -1.09 20.10 22.55
C VAL A 481 -1.08 21.54 22.06
N GLN A 482 -0.70 22.46 22.94
CA GLN A 482 -0.44 23.85 22.58
C GLN A 482 1.06 24.12 22.52
N LEU A 483 1.51 24.73 21.43
CA LEU A 483 2.89 25.19 21.22
C LEU A 483 3.01 26.71 21.40
N VAL A 484 4.12 27.15 21.98
CA VAL A 484 4.38 28.57 22.24
C VAL A 484 5.18 29.17 21.09
N LYS A 485 4.63 30.20 20.45
CA LYS A 485 5.31 30.91 19.36
C LYS A 485 6.57 31.61 19.87
N ILE A 486 7.65 31.51 19.10
CA ILE A 486 8.91 32.18 19.40
C ILE A 486 8.75 33.66 19.06
N THR A 487 8.52 34.49 20.07
CA THR A 487 8.60 35.96 19.96
C THR A 487 10.00 36.40 20.41
N GLN A 488 10.55 37.48 19.82
CA GLN A 488 11.87 38.03 20.21
C GLN A 488 11.91 38.60 21.65
N SER A 489 10.91 38.32 22.50
CA SER A 489 10.89 38.77 23.88
C SER A 489 10.05 37.84 24.77
N ALA A 490 10.65 36.78 25.29
CA ALA A 490 10.22 36.20 26.57
C ALA A 490 11.39 35.45 27.21
N ALA A 491 11.98 36.10 28.20
CA ALA A 491 12.98 35.52 29.08
C ALA A 491 12.42 34.34 29.89
N ASN A 492 13.32 33.40 30.23
CA ASN A 492 13.26 32.48 31.37
C ASN A 492 12.03 31.57 31.48
N LYS A 493 11.96 30.54 30.62
CA LYS A 493 11.35 29.27 31.02
C LYS A 493 12.42 28.18 31.01
N GLN A 494 12.58 27.53 32.15
CA GLN A 494 13.53 26.46 32.39
C GLN A 494 13.07 25.22 31.61
N LEU A 495 13.75 24.88 30.52
CA LEU A 495 13.51 23.67 29.73
C LEU A 495 14.40 22.55 30.26
N THR A 496 13.81 21.37 30.47
CA THR A 496 14.43 20.18 31.08
C THR A 496 15.23 19.31 30.09
N TYR A 497 15.18 19.63 28.79
CA TYR A 497 15.94 18.98 27.73
C TYR A 497 16.34 20.02 26.65
N PRO A 498 17.48 19.86 25.95
CA PRO A 498 17.84 20.73 24.85
C PRO A 498 16.85 20.56 23.68
N CYS A 499 15.93 21.51 23.50
CA CYS A 499 14.97 21.49 22.40
C CYS A 499 15.62 22.01 21.12
N LEU A 500 15.47 21.25 20.03
CA LEU A 500 15.80 21.69 18.67
C LEU A 500 14.67 22.51 18.08
N TYR A 501 14.99 23.68 17.53
CA TYR A 501 14.03 24.49 16.78
C TYR A 501 14.74 25.40 15.78
N PRO A 502 14.07 25.90 14.73
CA PRO A 502 12.93 25.21 14.13
C PRO A 502 13.37 23.79 13.71
N ASN A 503 12.47 22.83 13.81
CA ASN A 503 12.65 21.50 13.25
C ASN A 503 11.32 21.14 12.58
N PRO A 504 11.23 21.17 11.23
CA PRO A 504 12.34 21.26 10.26
C PRO A 504 13.08 22.61 10.26
N ALA A 505 14.36 22.59 9.87
CA ALA A 505 15.27 23.72 9.84
C ALA A 505 15.69 24.06 8.40
N SER A 506 15.38 25.25 7.91
CA SER A 506 15.80 25.66 6.56
C SER A 506 17.19 26.29 6.55
N GLU A 507 17.44 27.29 7.39
CA GLU A 507 18.71 28.05 7.39
C GLU A 507 19.52 27.81 8.66
N TRP A 508 18.83 27.72 9.79
CA TRP A 508 19.41 27.68 11.13
C TRP A 508 18.66 26.68 12.00
N LEU A 509 19.42 25.93 12.80
CA LEU A 509 18.95 25.08 13.88
C LEU A 509 19.42 25.68 15.20
N TYR A 510 18.56 25.74 16.19
CA TYR A 510 18.80 26.31 17.50
C TYR A 510 18.64 25.24 18.58
N ILE A 511 19.53 25.29 19.57
CA ILE A 511 19.44 24.52 20.81
C ILE A 511 19.27 25.51 21.95
N GLN A 512 18.17 25.43 22.66
CA GLN A 512 18.01 26.16 23.92
C GLN A 512 18.50 25.31 25.08
N HIS A 513 19.38 25.89 25.91
CA HIS A 513 19.99 25.19 27.05
C HIS A 513 19.94 26.06 28.32
N SER A 514 19.89 25.42 29.48
CA SER A 514 19.58 26.04 30.78
C SER A 514 20.79 26.64 31.52
N GLY A 515 21.90 26.92 30.82
CA GLY A 515 23.16 27.35 31.44
C GLY A 515 23.99 28.33 30.61
N VAL A 516 25.03 28.89 31.25
CA VAL A 516 26.03 29.79 30.63
C VAL A 516 27.02 29.01 29.75
N ASP A 517 27.17 27.70 30.02
CA ASP A 517 28.09 26.83 29.28
C ASP A 517 27.49 26.42 27.93
N CYS A 518 28.27 26.63 26.88
CA CYS A 518 27.91 26.30 25.52
C CYS A 518 28.14 24.81 25.28
N PRO A 519 27.11 24.02 24.92
CA PRO A 519 27.30 22.62 24.59
C PRO A 519 28.21 22.49 23.36
N VAL A 520 29.07 21.48 23.36
CA VAL A 520 29.82 21.10 22.16
C VAL A 520 28.88 20.32 21.27
N VAL A 521 28.69 20.79 20.04
CA VAL A 521 27.70 20.25 19.11
C VAL A 521 28.34 19.77 17.82
N GLN A 522 27.82 18.69 17.25
CA GLN A 522 28.24 18.16 15.96
C GLN A 522 27.03 17.66 15.19
N VAL A 523 26.83 18.17 13.97
CA VAL A 523 25.83 17.62 13.06
C VAL A 523 26.45 16.46 12.30
N THR A 524 25.70 15.37 12.20
CA THR A 524 26.02 14.24 11.33
C THR A 524 24.88 13.97 10.37
N ASP A 525 25.15 13.29 9.27
CA ASP A 525 24.10 12.62 8.51
C ASP A 525 23.49 11.47 9.36
N ILE A 526 22.41 10.86 8.85
CA ILE A 526 21.75 9.73 9.51
C ILE A 526 22.66 8.50 9.70
N SER A 527 23.75 8.39 8.91
CA SER A 527 24.73 7.31 9.06
C SER A 527 25.77 7.60 10.15
N GLY A 528 25.67 8.74 10.83
CA GLY A 528 26.59 9.18 11.87
C GLY A 528 27.87 9.83 11.34
N ARG A 529 27.96 10.15 10.05
CA ARG A 529 29.12 10.85 9.49
C ARG A 529 29.00 12.35 9.70
N PRO A 530 30.02 13.02 10.26
CA PRO A 530 29.98 14.47 10.45
C PRO A 530 29.74 15.22 9.15
N VAL A 531 28.85 16.22 9.20
CA VAL A 531 28.61 17.15 8.09
C VAL A 531 29.09 18.55 8.48
N ASN A 532 29.49 19.33 7.48
CA ASN A 532 30.03 20.66 7.71
C ASN A 532 28.91 21.64 8.06
N THR A 533 28.84 21.99 9.35
CA THR A 533 27.99 23.05 9.88
C THR A 533 28.82 24.00 10.72
N THR A 534 28.39 25.25 10.81
CA THR A 534 29.00 26.22 11.75
C THR A 534 28.08 26.42 12.93
N SER A 535 28.63 26.42 14.15
CA SER A 535 27.87 26.69 15.36
C SER A 535 28.40 27.93 16.07
N SER A 536 27.49 28.74 16.62
CA SER A 536 27.81 29.82 17.54
C SER A 536 26.95 29.68 18.79
N CYS A 537 27.45 30.13 19.93
CA CYS A 537 26.70 30.05 21.18
C CYS A 537 26.74 31.39 21.91
N LYS A 538 25.58 31.80 22.43
CA LYS A 538 25.38 32.99 23.26
C LYS A 538 24.36 32.67 24.35
N SER A 539 24.81 32.73 25.61
CA SER A 539 23.98 32.70 26.84
C SER A 539 22.62 32.00 26.71
N GLY A 540 22.62 30.67 26.82
CA GLY A 540 21.41 29.84 26.80
C GLY A 540 20.88 29.46 25.40
N LEU A 541 21.58 29.87 24.34
CA LEU A 541 21.25 29.53 22.96
C LEU A 541 22.49 29.14 22.15
N THR A 542 22.44 27.97 21.52
CA THR A 542 23.40 27.54 20.49
C THR A 542 22.71 27.58 19.13
N THR A 543 23.28 28.29 18.16
CA THR A 543 22.81 28.41 16.78
C THR A 543 23.72 27.63 15.86
N ILE A 544 23.16 26.84 14.95
CA ILE A 544 23.86 25.98 14.00
C ILE A 544 23.37 26.32 12.59
N SER A 545 24.30 26.64 11.69
CA SER A 545 24.00 26.86 10.27
C SER A 545 23.75 25.54 9.58
N VAL A 546 22.58 25.39 8.96
CA VAL A 546 22.16 24.18 8.25
C VAL A 546 21.70 24.46 6.82
N GLY A 547 21.56 25.71 6.38
CA GLY A 547 21.09 26.04 5.02
C GLY A 547 22.00 25.63 3.86
N ALA A 548 23.22 25.17 4.13
CA ALA A 548 24.08 24.55 3.12
C ALA A 548 23.91 23.03 3.00
N LEU A 549 23.16 22.42 3.93
CA LEU A 549 22.85 21.00 3.91
C LEU A 549 21.79 20.74 2.86
N LYS A 550 21.87 19.56 2.23
CA LYS A 550 20.79 19.12 1.33
C LYS A 550 19.54 18.83 2.15
N PRO A 551 18.35 19.02 1.58
CA PRO A 551 17.11 18.59 2.22
C PRO A 551 17.21 17.12 2.63
N GLY A 552 16.81 16.82 3.85
CA GLY A 552 16.95 15.47 4.42
C GLY A 552 17.23 15.47 5.93
N TRP A 553 17.30 14.26 6.48
CA TRP A 553 17.49 14.04 7.91
C TRP A 553 18.96 14.14 8.34
N TYR A 554 19.17 14.75 9.50
CA TYR A 554 20.45 14.86 10.16
C TYR A 554 20.31 14.56 11.65
N LEU A 555 21.42 14.21 12.29
CA LEU A 555 21.49 14.03 13.74
C LEU A 555 22.33 15.14 14.34
N LEU A 556 21.84 15.74 15.40
CA LEU A 556 22.62 16.64 16.23
C LEU A 556 23.15 15.90 17.45
N LEU A 557 24.47 15.79 17.54
CA LEU A 557 25.17 15.29 18.71
C LEU A 557 25.46 16.45 19.64
N VAL A 558 24.94 16.40 20.87
CA VAL A 558 25.21 17.38 21.94
C VAL A 558 26.08 16.69 22.98
N GLN A 559 27.33 17.11 23.12
CA GLN A 559 28.30 16.50 24.05
C GLN A 559 28.21 17.17 25.45
N GLY A 560 28.26 16.36 26.52
CA GLY A 560 28.16 16.78 27.92
C GLY A 560 28.04 15.58 28.89
N GLU A 561 27.79 15.81 30.20
CA GLU A 561 27.60 14.74 31.21
C GLU A 561 26.46 13.77 30.85
N ASN A 562 25.47 14.24 30.08
CA ASN A 562 24.48 13.43 29.38
C ASN A 562 24.57 13.78 27.89
N ALA A 563 25.11 12.89 27.06
CA ALA A 563 25.19 13.10 25.62
C ALA A 563 23.81 12.87 24.97
N PHE A 564 23.34 13.83 24.18
CA PHE A 564 22.06 13.71 23.46
C PHE A 564 22.32 13.52 21.96
N ARG A 565 21.48 12.70 21.32
CA ARG A 565 21.36 12.63 19.86
C ARG A 565 19.95 13.06 19.51
N LEU A 566 19.85 14.16 18.78
CA LEU A 566 18.56 14.78 18.46
C LEU A 566 18.39 14.83 16.94
N PRO A 567 17.44 14.10 16.36
CA PRO A 567 17.19 14.16 14.93
C PRO A 567 16.58 15.51 14.56
N PHE A 568 16.94 16.03 13.39
CA PHE A 568 16.26 17.17 12.79
C PHE A 568 16.24 17.06 11.27
N LEU A 569 15.19 17.62 10.68
CA LEU A 569 15.02 17.70 9.23
C LEU A 569 15.56 19.02 8.72
N VAL A 570 16.27 19.00 7.59
CA VAL A 570 16.56 20.20 6.78
C VAL A 570 15.60 20.22 5.59
N ASP A 571 14.93 21.36 5.40
CA ASP A 571 13.96 21.60 4.30
C ASP A 571 14.65 22.12 3.04
#